data_AF-A0A1I4GM51-F1
#
_entry.id   AF-A0A1I4GM51-F1
#
_cell.length_a   1.000
_cell.length_b   1.000
_cell.length_c   1.000
_cell.angle_alpha   90.00
_cell.angle_beta   90.00
_cell.angle_gamma   90.00
#
_symmetry.space_group_name_H-M   'P 1'
#
loop_
_entity.id
_entity.type
_entity.pdbx_description
1 polymer ?
#
loop_
_entity_poly.entity_id
_entity_poly.type
_entity_poly.pdbx_seq_one_letter_code
_entity_poly.pdbx_strand_id
1 'polypeptide(L)' 'MADIQKRSQALEKTNLRDNPEGSPTEKESLLDLYESEQTVDPVPIEELKIQHEDEKNKEKTKNTSTSEKRYPS' A
#
# COMPACT_ATOMS: atom_id res chain seq x y z
N MET A 1 7.03 26.02 9.31
CA MET A 1 6.59 25.96 7.89
C MET A 1 6.90 24.60 7.27
N ALA A 2 8.11 24.07 7.41
CA ALA A 2 8.47 22.73 6.93
C ALA A 2 7.57 21.60 7.48
N ASP A 3 7.14 21.68 8.74
CA ASP A 3 6.29 20.64 9.36
C ASP A 3 4.89 20.56 8.75
N ILE A 4 4.35 21.67 8.26
CA ILE A 4 3.02 21.73 7.62
C ILE A 4 3.08 21.03 6.25
N GLN A 5 4.15 21.26 5.50
CA GLN A 5 4.38 20.64 4.20
C GLN A 5 4.68 19.13 4.31
N LYS A 6 5.33 18.71 5.41
CA LYS A 6 5.57 17.29 5.69
C LYS A 6 4.28 16.55 6.00
N ARG A 7 3.36 17.16 6.76
CA ARG A 7 2.03 16.61 7.04
C ARG A 7 1.16 16.51 5.79
N SER A 8 1.14 17.53 4.94
CA SER A 8 0.35 17.49 3.68
C SER A 8 0.83 16.37 2.75
N GLN A 9 2.16 16.19 2.62
CA GLN A 9 2.73 15.10 1.83
C GLN A 9 2.44 13.71 2.41
N ALA A 10 2.40 13.57 3.73
CA ALA A 10 2.01 12.31 4.37
C ALA A 10 0.54 11.98 4.09
N LEU A 11 -0.35 12.97 4.20
CA LEU A 11 -1.78 12.83 3.92
C LEU A 11 -2.06 12.46 2.45
N GLU A 12 -1.34 13.07 1.50
CA GLU A 12 -1.43 12.67 0.10
C GLU A 12 -0.98 11.22 -0.12
N LYS A 13 0.13 10.80 0.52
CA LYS A 13 0.61 9.41 0.43
C LYS A 13 -0.34 8.38 1.05
N THR A 14 -1.08 8.75 2.10
CA THR A 14 -2.11 7.87 2.67
C THR A 14 -3.32 7.78 1.75
N ASN A 15 -3.74 8.90 1.15
CA ASN A 15 -4.86 8.93 0.20
C ASN A 15 -4.58 8.08 -1.05
N LEU A 16 -3.33 8.06 -1.55
CA LEU A 16 -2.96 7.20 -2.68
C LEU A 16 -3.06 5.69 -2.39
N ARG A 17 -3.13 5.30 -1.11
CA ARG A 17 -3.27 3.91 -0.65
C ARG A 17 -4.66 3.59 -0.12
N ASP A 18 -5.62 4.51 -0.30
CA ASP A 18 -7.02 4.34 0.11
C ASP A 18 -7.78 3.54 -0.96
N ASN A 19 -7.26 2.36 -1.29
CA ASN A 19 -7.86 1.40 -2.20
C ASN A 19 -7.88 0.02 -1.55
N PRO A 20 -8.81 -0.86 -1.97
CA PRO A 20 -8.95 -2.18 -1.36
C PRO A 20 -7.67 -3.05 -1.52
N GLU A 21 -6.94 -2.87 -2.61
CA GLU A 21 -5.61 -3.47 -2.89
C GLU A 21 -4.48 -2.98 -1.96
N GLY A 22 -4.68 -1.84 -1.27
CA GLY A 22 -3.71 -1.21 -0.37
C GLY A 22 -2.40 -0.75 -1.02
N SER A 23 -2.39 -0.55 -2.34
CA SER A 23 -1.21 -0.18 -3.12
C SER A 23 -1.26 1.30 -3.53
N PRO A 24 -0.11 2.01 -3.56
CA PRO A 24 -0.08 3.43 -3.90
C PRO A 24 -0.37 3.62 -5.40
N THR A 25 -1.59 3.99 -5.73
CA THR A 25 -2.06 4.12 -7.11
C THR A 25 -3.00 5.32 -7.25
N GLU A 26 -2.83 6.09 -8.32
CA GLU A 26 -3.70 7.24 -8.66
C GLU A 26 -4.89 6.85 -9.56
N LYS A 27 -4.89 5.62 -10.06
CA LYS A 27 -5.92 5.05 -10.95
C LYS A 27 -7.04 4.40 -10.14
N GLU A 28 -8.17 4.18 -10.80
CA GLU A 28 -9.29 3.38 -10.26
C GLU A 28 -8.83 1.98 -9.83
N SER A 29 -9.49 1.42 -8.82
CA SER A 29 -9.19 0.08 -8.29
C SER A 29 -9.38 -0.98 -9.37
N LEU A 30 -8.51 -2.00 -9.37
CA LEU A 30 -8.65 -3.13 -10.31
C LEU A 30 -9.99 -3.86 -10.13
N LEU A 31 -10.49 -3.92 -8.89
CA LEU A 31 -11.76 -4.55 -8.55
C LEU A 31 -12.99 -3.78 -9.05
N ASP A 32 -12.84 -2.49 -9.37
CA ASP A 32 -13.94 -1.66 -9.85
C ASP A 32 -14.09 -1.76 -11.38
N LEU A 33 -13.09 -2.31 -12.09
CA LEU A 33 -13.07 -2.41 -13.55
C LEU A 33 -14.06 -3.45 -14.09
N TYR A 34 -14.40 -4.47 -13.31
CA TYR A 34 -15.24 -5.59 -13.74
C TYR A 34 -16.26 -5.97 -12.66
N GLU A 35 -17.52 -6.17 -13.04
CA GLU A 35 -18.62 -6.48 -12.11
C GLU A 35 -18.39 -7.80 -11.34
N SER A 36 -17.71 -8.78 -11.95
CA SER A 36 -17.35 -10.03 -11.27
C SER A 36 -16.41 -9.83 -10.09
N GLU A 37 -15.47 -8.88 -10.21
CA GLU A 37 -14.42 -8.63 -9.22
C GLU A 37 -14.94 -7.83 -8.01
N GLN A 38 -16.08 -7.14 -8.13
CA GLN A 38 -16.70 -6.41 -7.01
C GLN A 38 -17.18 -7.33 -5.87
N THR A 39 -17.34 -8.63 -6.15
CA THR A 39 -17.74 -9.63 -5.15
C THR A 39 -16.57 -10.38 -4.54
N VAL A 40 -15.36 -10.17 -5.06
CA VAL A 40 -14.15 -10.88 -4.65
C VAL A 40 -13.45 -10.07 -3.56
N ASP A 41 -12.97 -10.76 -2.53
CA ASP A 41 -12.18 -10.13 -1.50
C ASP A 41 -10.86 -9.57 -2.07
N PRO A 42 -10.50 -8.32 -1.77
CA PRO A 42 -9.25 -7.75 -2.21
C PRO A 42 -8.04 -8.43 -1.59
N VAL A 43 -6.98 -8.54 -2.38
CA VAL A 43 -5.69 -9.07 -1.93
C VAL A 43 -4.69 -7.93 -1.79
N PRO A 44 -3.96 -7.80 -0.66
CA PRO A 44 -2.97 -6.74 -0.49
C PRO A 44 -1.69 -7.00 -1.28
N ILE A 45 -1.61 -6.49 -2.52
CA ILE A 45 -0.49 -6.75 -3.45
C ILE A 45 0.86 -6.26 -2.90
N GLU A 46 0.91 -5.08 -2.28
CA GLU A 46 2.18 -4.54 -1.77
C GLU A 46 2.79 -5.45 -0.69
N GLU A 47 1.95 -6.04 0.14
CA GLU A 47 2.38 -6.94 1.20
C GLU A 47 2.91 -8.26 0.64
N LEU A 48 2.19 -8.86 -0.31
CA LEU A 48 2.66 -10.07 -1.00
C LEU A 48 4.00 -9.86 -1.69
N LYS A 49 4.22 -8.68 -2.29
CA LYS A 49 5.49 -8.35 -2.92
C LYS A 49 6.64 -8.29 -1.90
N ILE A 50 6.42 -7.64 -0.75
CA ILE A 50 7.42 -7.59 0.33
C ILE A 50 7.72 -9.00 0.83
N GLN A 51 6.71 -9.83 1.07
CA GLN A 51 6.90 -11.21 1.48
C GLN A 51 7.72 -12.00 0.46
N HIS A 52 7.45 -11.83 -0.83
CA HIS A 52 8.21 -12.49 -1.89
C HIS A 52 9.66 -12.01 -1.96
N GLU A 53 9.91 -10.71 -1.77
CA GLU A 53 11.27 -10.14 -1.70
C GLU A 53 12.04 -10.56 -0.43
N ASP A 54 11.33 -10.75 0.68
CA ASP A 54 11.88 -11.29 1.92
C ASP A 54 12.21 -12.77 1.78
N GLU A 55 11.36 -13.55 1.13
CA GLU A 55 11.61 -14.97 0.87
C GLU A 55 12.82 -15.17 -0.04
N LYS A 56 12.95 -14.33 -1.09
CA LYS A 56 14.17 -14.29 -1.92
C LYS A 56 15.43 -14.02 -1.12
N ASN A 57 15.31 -13.22 -0.06
CA ASN A 57 16.42 -12.82 0.79
C ASN A 57 16.23 -13.34 2.23
N LYS A 58 15.84 -14.61 2.38
CA LYS A 58 15.45 -15.22 3.66
C LYS A 58 16.43 -15.09 4.83
N GLU A 59 17.69 -14.79 4.55
CA GLU A 59 18.75 -14.62 5.57
C GLU A 59 18.83 -13.19 6.12
N LYS A 60 18.20 -12.21 5.45
CA LYS A 60 18.19 -10.82 5.92
C LYS A 60 17.15 -10.63 7.03
N THR A 61 17.44 -9.73 7.96
CA THR A 61 16.42 -9.26 8.92
C THR A 61 15.33 -8.48 8.20
N LYS A 62 14.06 -8.81 8.49
CA LYS A 62 12.90 -8.11 7.94
C LYS A 62 12.84 -6.70 8.52
N ASN A 63 13.02 -5.69 7.67
CA ASN A 63 13.11 -4.28 8.07
C ASN A 63 12.02 -3.41 7.43
N THR A 64 11.11 -4.00 6.66
CA THR A 64 10.09 -3.28 5.89
C THR A 64 8.70 -3.73 6.28
N SER A 65 7.82 -2.78 6.62
CA SER A 65 6.41 -3.03 6.91
C SER A 65 5.49 -2.19 6.02
N THR A 66 4.34 -2.73 5.64
CA THR A 66 3.27 -1.99 4.96
C THR A 66 2.54 -1.05 5.92
N SER A 67 2.48 -1.38 7.22
CA SER A 67 1.80 -0.57 8.23
C SER A 67 2.43 0.81 8.41
N GLU A 68 3.76 0.88 8.44
CA GLU A 68 4.52 2.13 8.56
C GLU A 68 4.26 3.07 7.37
N LYS A 69 3.97 2.50 6.20
CA LYS A 69 3.64 3.27 5.00
C LYS A 69 2.19 3.74 4.98
N ARG A 70 1.26 2.96 5.54
CA ARG A 70 -0.17 3.32 5.63
C ARG A 70 -0.46 4.31 6.75
N TYR A 71 0.24 4.21 7.87
CA TYR A 71 0.03 5.05 9.04
C TYR A 71 1.34 5.73 9.43
N PRO A 72 1.79 6.74 8.66
CA PRO A 72 2.91 7.57 9.06
C PRO A 72 2.54 8.39 10.32
N SER A 73 3.39 8.33 11.35
CA SER A 73 3.26 9.08 12.61
C SER A 73 3.48 10.58 12.45
#